data_AF-A0A4U7EXV6-F1
#
_entry.id   AF-A0A4U7EXV6-F1
#
_cell.length_a   1.000
_cell.length_b   1.000
_cell.length_c   1.000
_cell.angle_alpha   90.00
_cell.angle_beta   90.00
_cell.angle_gamma   90.00
#
_symmetry.space_group_name_H-M   'P 1'
#
loop_
_entity.id
_entity.type
_entity.pdbx_description
1 polymer ?
#
loop_
_entity_poly.entity_id
_entity_poly.type
_entity_poly.pdbx_seq_one_letter_code
_entity_poly.pdbx_strand_id
1 'polypeptide(L)' 'MLEHLLTLARPDGLYCGSDGHPSPRCEVLDWLSEQLGVAPPRREAAEGGQGKRVANARLAGSGYRFIHPDYRSGFQEMLQ' A
#
# COMPACT_ATOMS: atom_id res chain seq x y z
N MET A 1 -5.21 -12.04 6.39
CA MET A 1 -5.87 -12.06 5.06
C MET A 1 -7.26 -11.42 5.17
N LEU A 2 -7.81 -10.84 4.09
CA LEU A 2 -9.11 -10.12 4.12
C LEU A 2 -10.31 -10.99 4.54
N GLU A 3 -10.14 -12.32 4.58
CA GLU A 3 -11.08 -13.27 5.20
C GLU A 3 -11.48 -12.88 6.64
N HIS A 4 -10.63 -12.12 7.35
CA HIS A 4 -10.94 -11.53 8.66
C HIS A 4 -12.33 -10.86 8.68
N LEU A 5 -12.67 -10.11 7.63
CA LEU A 5 -13.94 -9.41 7.54
C LEU A 5 -15.16 -10.36 7.50
N LEU A 6 -14.97 -11.58 7.01
CA LEU A 6 -16.02 -12.60 6.97
C LEU A 6 -16.31 -13.21 8.35
N THR A 7 -15.39 -13.06 9.30
CA THR A 7 -15.52 -13.56 10.67
C THR A 7 -16.13 -12.54 11.63
N LEU A 8 -16.33 -11.30 11.18
CA LEU A 8 -16.94 -10.25 12.00
C LEU A 8 -18.41 -10.54 12.23
N ALA A 9 -18.86 -10.44 13.49
CA ALA A 9 -20.28 -10.63 13.84
C ALA A 9 -21.20 -9.60 13.15
N ARG A 10 -20.68 -8.39 12.89
CA ARG A 10 -21.38 -7.28 12.24
C ARG A 10 -20.39 -6.45 11.40
N PRO A 11 -20.09 -6.86 10.16
CA PRO A 11 -19.22 -6.08 9.29
C PRO A 11 -19.95 -4.82 8.79
N ASP A 12 -19.19 -3.75 8.59
CA ASP A 12 -19.66 -2.57 7.86
C ASP A 12 -19.83 -2.89 6.37
N GLY A 13 -20.65 -2.11 5.66
CA GLY A 13 -20.88 -2.31 4.24
C GLY A 13 -19.72 -1.93 3.31
N LEU A 14 -18.66 -1.27 3.82
CA LEU A 14 -17.52 -0.83 3.02
C LEU A 14 -16.25 -0.67 3.84
N TYR A 15 -15.17 -1.29 3.34
CA TYR A 15 -13.80 -1.16 3.84
C TYR A 15 -12.85 -0.74 2.71
N CYS A 16 -11.90 0.14 3.00
CA CYS A 16 -10.84 0.51 2.07
C CYS A 16 -9.63 -0.42 2.27
N GLY A 17 -9.27 -1.18 1.24
CA GLY A 17 -8.14 -2.13 1.25
C GLY A 17 -6.77 -1.51 0.98
N SER A 18 -6.56 -0.24 1.35
CA SER A 18 -5.25 0.41 1.25
C SER A 18 -4.40 0.04 2.46
N ASP A 19 -3.08 -0.05 2.26
CA ASP A 19 -2.13 -0.03 3.38
C ASP A 19 -2.21 1.32 4.14
N GLY A 20 -1.49 1.38 5.27
CA GLY A 20 -1.44 2.58 6.13
C GLY A 20 -0.36 3.58 5.72
N HIS A 21 0.31 3.40 4.58
CA HIS A 21 1.49 4.16 4.20
C HIS A 21 1.33 4.82 2.82
N PRO A 22 0.60 5.95 2.73
CA PRO A 22 0.42 6.65 1.46
C PRO A 22 1.75 7.20 0.94
N SER A 23 2.27 6.60 -0.13
CA SER A 23 3.54 6.99 -0.74
C SER A 23 3.38 7.55 -2.14
N PRO A 24 4.15 8.59 -2.52
CA PRO A 24 4.28 9.00 -3.90
C PRO A 24 4.85 7.87 -4.77
N ARG A 25 4.37 7.73 -6.00
CA ARG A 25 4.88 6.74 -6.96
C ARG A 25 6.39 6.86 -7.18
N CYS A 26 6.92 8.09 -7.22
CA CYS A 26 8.36 8.30 -7.39
C CYS A 26 9.17 7.73 -6.22
N GLU A 27 8.70 7.87 -4.98
CA GLU A 27 9.39 7.32 -3.81
C GLU A 27 9.49 5.79 -3.88
N VAL A 28 8.39 5.13 -4.26
CA VAL A 28 8.37 3.67 -4.41
C VAL A 28 9.33 3.21 -5.51
N LEU A 29 9.36 3.91 -6.65
CA LEU A 29 10.26 3.59 -7.76
C LEU A 29 11.72 3.85 -7.44
N ASP A 30 12.03 4.95 -6.73
CA ASP A 30 13.39 5.27 -6.29
C ASP A 30 13.88 4.16 -5.34
N TRP A 31 13.08 3.79 -4.33
CA TRP A 31 13.43 2.71 -3.40
C TRP A 31 13.60 1.36 -4.10
N LEU A 32 12.72 0.99 -5.04
CA LEU A 32 12.86 -0.25 -5.80
C LEU A 32 14.14 -0.29 -6.64
N SER A 33 14.52 0.85 -7.23
CA SER A 33 15.73 0.95 -8.03
C SER A 33 16.98 0.76 -7.18
N GLU A 34 16.98 1.27 -5.95
CA GLU A 34 18.02 1.01 -4.95
C GLU A 34 18.09 -0.47 -4.58
N GLN A 35 16.96 -1.14 -4.32
CA GLN A 35 16.95 -2.56 -3.98
C GLN A 35 17.45 -3.46 -5.13
N LEU A 36 17.20 -3.05 -6.37
CA LEU A 36 17.59 -3.80 -7.57
C LEU A 36 19.00 -3.43 -8.09
N GLY A 37 19.65 -2.40 -7.54
CA GLY A 37 20.96 -1.93 -8.01
C GLY A 37 20.93 -1.32 -9.42
N VAL A 38 19.79 -0.74 -9.82
CA VAL A 38 19.61 -0.12 -11.15
C VAL A 38 19.39 1.38 -11.06
N ALA A 39 19.57 2.08 -12.18
CA ALA A 39 19.28 3.50 -12.23
C ALA A 39 17.76 3.77 -12.10
N PRO A 40 17.34 4.81 -11.36
CA PRO A 40 15.93 5.14 -11.23
C PRO A 40 15.34 5.60 -12.57
N PRO A 41 14.03 5.35 -12.80
CA PRO A 41 13.37 5.78 -14.03
C PRO A 41 13.35 7.31 -14.13
N ARG A 42 13.34 7.82 -15.37
CA ARG A 42 13.22 9.26 -15.61
C ARG A 42 11.90 9.79 -15.00
N ARG A 43 11.98 10.90 -14.28
CA ARG A 43 10.79 11.61 -13.77
C ARG A 43 10.14 12.37 -14.93
N GLU A 44 8.89 12.02 -15.23
CA GLU A 44 8.07 12.76 -16.18
C GLU A 44 7.24 13.81 -15.43
N ALA A 45 7.00 14.96 -16.06
CA ALA A 45 6.03 15.91 -15.55
C ALA A 45 4.66 15.23 -15.57
N ALA A 46 4.01 15.16 -14.40
CA ALA A 46 2.71 14.51 -14.32
C ALA A 46 1.67 15.35 -15.07
N GLU A 47 1.30 14.93 -16.28
CA GLU A 47 0.19 15.53 -17.04
C GLU A 47 -1.19 15.10 -16.49
N GLY A 48 -1.23 14.22 -15.49
CA GLY A 48 -2.44 13.70 -14.84
C GLY A 48 -2.63 14.20 -13.41
N GLY A 49 -3.85 14.01 -12.90
CA GLY A 49 -4.21 14.36 -11.51
C GLY A 49 -3.38 13.62 -10.46
N GLN A 50 -3.17 14.25 -9.31
CA GLN A 50 -2.51 13.64 -8.17
C GLN A 50 -3.33 12.43 -7.67
N GLY A 51 -2.65 11.35 -7.27
CA GLY A 51 -3.29 10.20 -6.63
C GLY A 51 -4.06 10.61 -5.37
N LYS A 52 -4.97 9.76 -4.91
CA LYS A 52 -5.75 9.98 -3.69
C LYS A 52 -5.06 9.34 -2.49
N ARG A 53 -5.15 9.99 -1.33
CA ARG A 53 -4.83 9.36 -0.04
C ARG A 53 -6.12 8.76 0.52
N VAL A 54 -6.14 7.45 0.73
CA VAL A 54 -7.32 6.72 1.18
C VAL A 54 -7.08 6.23 2.61
N ALA A 55 -7.91 6.67 3.54
CA ALA A 55 -7.84 6.20 4.93
C ALA A 55 -8.36 4.76 5.04
N ASN A 56 -7.62 3.91 5.75
CA ASN A 56 -7.99 2.52 6.03
C ASN A 56 -8.49 2.31 7.48
N ALA A 57 -8.89 3.39 8.16
CA ALA A 57 -9.24 3.40 9.58
C ALA A 57 -10.31 2.35 9.96
N ARG A 58 -11.32 2.11 9.11
CA ARG A 58 -12.32 1.06 9.36
C ARG A 58 -11.72 -0.34 9.31
N LEU A 59 -10.82 -0.60 8.36
CA LEU A 59 -10.17 -1.89 8.24
C LEU A 59 -9.25 -2.13 9.44
N ALA A 60 -8.40 -1.16 9.78
CA ALA A 60 -7.55 -1.24 10.96
C ALA A 60 -8.36 -1.37 12.27
N GLY A 61 -9.43 -0.58 12.42
CA GLY A 61 -10.32 -0.62 13.58
C GLY A 61 -11.11 -1.92 13.72
N SER A 62 -11.28 -2.69 12.63
CA SER A 62 -11.90 -4.03 12.69
C SER A 62 -11.02 -5.08 13.37
N GLY A 63 -9.76 -4.74 13.72
CA GLY A 63 -8.77 -5.68 14.24
C GLY A 63 -7.94 -6.38 13.15
N TYR A 64 -8.08 -5.99 11.89
CA TYR A 64 -7.28 -6.51 10.79
C TYR A 64 -5.80 -6.22 11.00
N ARG A 65 -4.97 -7.26 10.88
CA ARG A 65 -3.50 -7.13 10.90
C ARG A 65 -2.96 -7.24 9.49
N PHE A 66 -2.23 -6.21 9.07
CA PHE A 66 -1.56 -6.17 7.78
C PHE A 66 -0.37 -7.14 7.78
N ILE A 67 -0.27 -7.96 6.73
CA ILE A 67 0.93 -8.74 6.44
C ILE A 67 2.04 -7.77 5.99
N HIS A 68 1.67 -6.84 5.10
CA HIS A 68 2.52 -5.75 4.63
C HIS A 68 1.88 -4.41 5.01
N PRO A 69 2.36 -3.73 6.07
CA PRO A 69 1.82 -2.42 6.47
C PRO A 69 2.25 -1.27 5.54
N ASP A 70 3.21 -1.52 4.65
CA ASP A 70 3.76 -0.56 3.70
C ASP A 70 4.25 -1.25 2.42
N TYR A 71 4.62 -0.45 1.42
CA TYR A 71 5.16 -0.97 0.16
C TYR A 71 6.51 -1.69 0.32
N ARG A 72 7.35 -1.27 1.29
CA ARG A 72 8.69 -1.82 1.47
C ARG A 72 8.63 -3.27 1.90
N SER A 73 7.85 -3.56 2.93
CA SER A 73 7.61 -4.93 3.42
C SER A 73 7.00 -5.83 2.36
N GLY A 74 6.10 -5.33 1.53
CA GLY A 74 5.51 -6.08 0.42
C GLY A 74 6.51 -6.43 -0.67
N PHE A 75 7.25 -5.44 -1.16
CA PHE A 75 8.24 -5.68 -2.21
C PHE A 75 9.47 -6.45 -1.71
N GLN A 76 9.89 -6.27 -0.46
CA GLN A 76 11.00 -7.04 0.12
C GLN A 76 10.74 -8.54 0.09
N GLU A 77 9.49 -9.00 0.31
CA GLU A 77 9.13 -10.41 0.20
C GLU A 77 9.22 -10.92 -1.25
N MET A 78 8.87 -10.08 -2.23
CA MET A 78 8.89 -10.45 -3.66
C MET A 78 10.29 -10.45 -4.28
N LEU A 79 11.23 -9.70 -3.70
CA LEU A 79 12.60 -9.56 -4.21
C LEU A 79 13.55 -10.68 -3.75
N GLN A 80 13.05 -11.65 -2.98
CA GLN A 80 13.81 -12.82 -2.50
C GLN A 80 13.86 -13.95 -3.53
#